data_AF-A0A8S3HNM4-F1
#
_entry.id   AF-A0A8S3HNM4-F1
#
_cell.length_a   1.000
_cell.length_b   1.000
_cell.length_c   1.000
_cell.angle_alpha   90.00
_cell.angle_beta   90.00
_cell.angle_gamma   90.00
#
_symmetry.space_group_name_H-M   'P 1'
#
loop_
_entity.id
_entity.type
_entity.pdbx_description
1 polymer ?
#
loop_
_entity_poly.entity_id
_entity_poly.type
_entity_poly.pdbx_seq_one_letter_code
_entity_poly.pdbx_strand_id
1 'polypeptide(L)'
;MTTVFSLNQINDIRGRTLRRPDTIVNDRIRQHILPFYNVSDQIWDYIKSTRAEVHDLENRLHNAKANVEQIQRLMSTWQDVPLYKRSEGKSTLLYLDDKEQRLNNRYKELDETGKKITGLLKENGELLKVENYDSDAWKNYVDYVDQMVLEGFRKIINCNLMFFLR
;
A
#
# COMPACT_ATOMS: atom_id res chain seq x y z
N MET A 1 -13.47 16.04 87.35
CA MET A 1 -12.50 16.35 86.28
C MET A 1 -12.39 15.14 85.34
N THR A 2 -13.49 14.75 84.66
CA THR A 2 -13.55 13.43 83.96
C THR A 2 -14.39 13.41 82.68
N THR A 3 -14.76 14.56 82.11
CA THR A 3 -15.69 14.59 80.96
C THR A 3 -15.08 15.05 79.64
N VAL A 4 -13.82 15.49 79.63
CA VAL A 4 -13.16 16.03 78.41
C VAL A 4 -12.37 14.95 77.65
N PHE A 5 -12.00 13.84 78.30
CA PHE A 5 -11.24 12.75 77.65
C PHE A 5 -12.09 11.82 76.76
N SER A 6 -13.43 11.82 76.88
CA SER A 6 -14.29 10.92 76.09
C SER A 6 -14.68 11.48 74.71
N LEU A 7 -14.84 12.80 74.57
CA LEU A 7 -15.27 13.44 73.31
C LEU A 7 -14.22 13.35 72.20
N ASN A 8 -12.94 13.48 72.54
CA ASN A 8 -11.85 13.33 71.56
C ASN A 8 -11.72 11.88 71.07
N GLN A 9 -11.89 10.89 71.96
CA GLN A 9 -11.90 9.49 71.57
C GLN A 9 -13.14 9.13 70.72
N ILE A 10 -14.31 9.68 71.06
CA ILE A 10 -15.55 9.47 70.27
C ILE A 10 -15.46 10.17 68.91
N ASN A 11 -14.85 11.35 68.81
CA ASN A 11 -14.65 12.05 67.53
C ASN A 11 -13.58 11.38 66.66
N ASP A 12 -12.50 10.87 67.25
CA ASP A 12 -11.47 10.08 66.56
C ASP A 12 -12.06 8.74 66.06
N ILE A 13 -12.89 8.08 66.86
CA ILE A 13 -13.64 6.88 66.44
C ILE A 13 -14.68 7.25 65.37
N ARG A 14 -15.47 8.32 65.51
CA ARG A 14 -16.41 8.77 64.46
C ARG A 14 -15.71 9.13 63.15
N GLY A 15 -14.55 9.77 63.20
CA GLY A 15 -13.75 10.10 62.02
C GLY A 15 -13.23 8.85 61.29
N ARG A 16 -12.95 7.77 62.02
CA ARG A 16 -12.53 6.47 61.48
C ARG A 16 -13.71 5.56 61.09
N THR A 17 -14.84 5.64 61.80
CA THR A 17 -16.00 4.75 61.67
C THR A 17 -17.07 5.28 60.69
N LEU A 18 -17.12 6.59 60.42
CA LEU A 18 -18.08 7.21 59.49
C LEU A 18 -17.41 7.70 58.20
N ARG A 19 -16.40 6.99 57.68
CA ARG A 19 -16.16 7.07 56.23
C ARG A 19 -17.41 6.52 55.56
N ARG A 20 -18.16 7.38 54.86
CA ARG A 20 -19.39 6.99 54.16
C ARG A 20 -19.08 5.74 53.34
N PRO A 21 -19.92 4.69 53.36
CA PRO A 21 -19.67 3.45 52.62
C PRO A 21 -19.24 3.69 51.16
N ASP A 22 -19.82 4.71 50.52
CA ASP A 22 -19.49 5.15 49.16
C ASP A 22 -18.00 5.55 48.98
N THR A 23 -17.36 6.12 49.99
CA THR A 23 -15.93 6.50 49.93
C THR A 23 -15.00 5.30 50.03
N ILE A 24 -15.33 4.32 50.88
CA ILE A 24 -14.53 3.09 51.04
C ILE A 24 -14.63 2.24 49.79
N VAL A 25 -15.84 2.12 49.23
CA VAL A 25 -16.09 1.41 47.98
C VAL A 25 -15.34 2.10 46.83
N ASN A 26 -15.41 3.42 46.71
CA ASN A 26 -14.67 4.17 45.69
C ASN A 26 -13.15 4.04 45.82
N ASP A 27 -12.59 4.09 47.03
CA ASP A 27 -11.15 3.90 47.24
C ASP A 27 -10.70 2.48 46.85
N ARG A 28 -11.51 1.45 47.17
CA ARG A 28 -11.24 0.07 46.75
C ARG A 28 -11.30 -0.12 45.24
N ILE A 29 -12.30 0.49 44.57
CA ILE A 29 -12.40 0.50 43.11
C ILE A 29 -11.15 1.14 42.49
N ARG A 30 -10.69 2.28 43.03
CA ARG A 30 -9.49 2.96 42.55
C ARG A 30 -8.21 2.16 42.74
N GLN A 31 -8.06 1.50 43.89
CA GLN A 31 -6.83 0.75 44.20
C GLN A 31 -6.75 -0.58 43.45
N HIS A 32 -7.87 -1.27 43.24
CA HIS A 32 -7.86 -2.65 42.76
C HIS A 32 -8.48 -2.87 41.37
N ILE A 33 -9.45 -2.06 40.97
CA ILE A 33 -10.23 -2.30 39.74
C ILE A 33 -9.77 -1.37 38.61
N LEU A 34 -9.58 -0.07 38.86
CA LEU A 34 -9.15 0.88 37.84
C LEU A 34 -7.82 0.51 37.17
N PRO A 35 -6.77 0.05 37.88
CA PRO A 35 -5.52 -0.33 37.22
C PRO A 35 -5.71 -1.49 36.24
N PHE A 36 -6.53 -2.49 36.62
CA PHE A 36 -6.84 -3.62 35.74
C PHE A 36 -7.65 -3.20 34.52
N TYR A 37 -8.66 -2.34 34.72
CA TYR A 37 -9.46 -1.80 33.63
C TYR A 37 -8.61 -0.94 32.67
N ASN A 38 -7.75 -0.07 33.20
CA ASN A 38 -6.85 0.75 32.39
C ASN A 38 -5.85 -0.09 31.59
N VAL A 39 -5.30 -1.17 32.17
CA VAL A 39 -4.42 -2.09 31.44
C VAL A 39 -5.20 -2.83 30.35
N SER A 40 -6.43 -3.28 30.63
CA SER A 40 -7.30 -3.90 29.64
C SER A 40 -7.61 -2.95 28.47
N ASP A 41 -7.94 -1.69 28.77
CA ASP A 41 -8.19 -0.66 27.75
C ASP A 41 -6.92 -0.37 26.93
N GLN A 42 -5.76 -0.25 27.56
CA GLN A 42 -4.48 -0.07 26.85
C GLN A 42 -4.15 -1.25 25.93
N ILE A 43 -4.38 -2.49 26.36
CA ILE A 43 -4.20 -3.68 25.53
C ILE A 43 -5.16 -3.65 24.34
N TRP A 44 -6.42 -3.25 24.56
CA TRP A 44 -7.41 -3.14 23.50
C TRP A 44 -7.06 -2.07 22.46
N ASP A 45 -6.58 -0.91 22.91
CA ASP A 45 -6.12 0.15 22.02
C ASP A 45 -4.87 -0.27 21.23
N TYR A 46 -3.95 -0.99 21.86
CA TYR A 46 -2.82 -1.60 21.16
C TYR A 46 -3.28 -2.58 20.07
N ILE A 47 -4.20 -3.50 20.40
CA ILE A 47 -4.75 -4.46 19.42
C ILE A 47 -5.40 -3.73 18.23
N LYS A 48 -6.15 -2.65 18.49
CA LYS A 48 -6.74 -1.82 17.44
C LYS A 48 -5.68 -1.14 16.57
N SER A 49 -4.65 -0.54 17.17
CA SER A 49 -3.56 0.12 16.43
C SER A 49 -2.84 -0.87 15.53
N THR A 50 -2.41 -2.01 16.08
CA THR A 50 -1.72 -3.05 15.31
C THR A 50 -2.59 -3.59 14.19
N ARG A 51 -3.89 -3.79 14.43
CA ARG A 51 -4.81 -4.21 13.36
C ARG A 51 -4.91 -3.17 12.25
N ALA A 52 -5.01 -1.89 12.61
CA ALA A 52 -5.08 -0.80 11.64
C ALA A 52 -3.80 -0.71 10.80
N GLU A 53 -2.63 -0.86 11.43
CA GLU A 53 -1.32 -0.86 10.75
C GLU A 53 -1.17 -2.05 9.78
N VAL A 54 -1.58 -3.25 10.19
CA VAL A 54 -1.56 -4.44 9.32
C VAL A 54 -2.49 -4.25 8.14
N HIS A 55 -3.69 -3.70 8.36
CA HIS A 55 -4.64 -3.44 7.29
C HIS A 55 -4.16 -2.35 6.32
N ASP A 56 -3.52 -1.28 6.81
CA ASP A 56 -2.84 -0.27 5.97
C ASP A 56 -1.80 -0.93 5.07
N LEU A 57 -0.93 -1.75 5.67
CA LEU A 57 0.12 -2.46 4.93
C LEU A 57 -0.45 -3.39 3.87
N GLU A 58 -1.47 -4.18 4.22
CA GLU A 58 -2.14 -5.09 3.29
C GLU A 58 -2.72 -4.34 2.08
N ASN A 59 -3.46 -3.26 2.33
CA ASN A 59 -4.05 -2.45 1.26
C ASN A 59 -2.99 -1.85 0.34
N ARG A 60 -1.92 -1.29 0.92
CA ARG A 60 -0.81 -0.69 0.16
C ARG A 60 -0.09 -1.72 -0.69
N LEU A 61 0.18 -2.91 -0.15
CA LEU A 61 0.81 -4.02 -0.88
C LEU A 61 -0.10 -4.54 -1.99
N HIS A 62 -1.40 -4.68 -1.73
CA HIS A 62 -2.39 -5.12 -2.71
C HIS A 62 -2.42 -4.18 -3.92
N ASN A 63 -2.50 -2.86 -3.67
CA ASN A 63 -2.51 -1.86 -4.73
C ASN A 63 -1.18 -1.82 -5.49
N ALA A 64 -0.04 -1.88 -4.79
CA ALA A 64 1.27 -1.88 -5.44
C ALA A 64 1.43 -3.09 -6.37
N LYS A 65 0.96 -4.26 -5.95
CA LYS A 65 0.92 -5.46 -6.78
C LYS A 65 0.01 -5.29 -8.00
N ALA A 66 -1.20 -4.75 -7.81
CA ALA A 66 -2.14 -4.51 -8.91
C ALA A 66 -1.54 -3.59 -9.99
N ASN A 67 -0.76 -2.58 -9.57
CA ASN A 67 -0.05 -1.67 -10.47
C ASN A 67 1.03 -2.41 -11.28
N VAL A 68 1.81 -3.30 -10.66
CA VAL A 68 2.79 -4.15 -11.39
C VAL A 68 2.09 -5.03 -12.42
N GLU A 69 0.98 -5.67 -12.06
CA GLU A 69 0.20 -6.48 -13.00
C GLU A 69 -0.37 -5.63 -14.15
N GLN A 70 -0.73 -4.37 -13.89
CA GLN A 70 -1.17 -3.45 -14.92
C GLN A 70 -0.04 -3.08 -15.88
N ILE A 71 1.17 -2.84 -15.39
CA ILE A 71 2.35 -2.61 -16.24
C ILE A 71 2.58 -3.83 -17.16
N GLN A 72 2.48 -5.05 -16.62
CA GLN A 72 2.62 -6.26 -17.42
C GLN A 72 1.56 -6.36 -18.53
N ARG A 73 0.31 -6.02 -18.23
CA ARG A 73 -0.79 -5.98 -19.22
C ARG A 73 -0.53 -4.93 -20.30
N LEU A 74 -0.10 -3.73 -19.91
CA LEU A 74 0.25 -2.65 -20.83
C LEU A 74 1.34 -3.10 -21.82
N MET A 75 2.41 -3.70 -21.33
CA MET A 75 3.51 -4.19 -22.18
C MET A 75 3.10 -5.36 -23.10
N SER A 76 2.11 -6.15 -22.70
CA SER A 76 1.60 -7.27 -23.51
C SER A 76 0.69 -6.82 -24.66
N THR A 77 0.19 -5.59 -24.64
CA THR A 77 -0.81 -5.09 -25.61
C THR A 77 -0.30 -5.09 -27.06
N TRP A 78 1.01 -4.94 -27.25
CA TRP A 78 1.60 -4.73 -28.57
C TRP A 78 2.40 -5.91 -29.12
N GLN A 79 2.63 -6.93 -28.29
CA GLN A 79 3.54 -8.02 -28.64
C GLN A 79 3.04 -8.88 -29.81
N ASP A 80 1.72 -8.89 -30.07
CA ASP A 80 1.08 -9.72 -31.08
C ASP A 80 0.58 -8.94 -32.31
N VAL A 81 0.93 -7.66 -32.41
CA VAL A 81 0.44 -6.77 -33.48
C VAL A 81 1.61 -6.25 -34.33
N PRO A 82 1.85 -6.86 -35.50
CA PRO A 82 2.87 -6.39 -36.44
C PRO A 82 2.61 -4.96 -36.93
N LEU A 83 3.66 -4.19 -37.15
CA LEU A 83 3.63 -2.82 -37.69
C LEU A 83 3.29 -2.77 -39.18
N TYR A 84 3.59 -3.86 -39.89
CA TYR A 84 3.44 -3.97 -41.32
C TYR A 84 2.29 -4.90 -41.68
N LYS A 85 1.67 -4.63 -42.83
CA LYS A 85 0.62 -5.46 -43.44
C LYS A 85 1.13 -5.99 -44.77
N ARG A 86 0.60 -7.13 -45.22
CA ARG A 86 0.80 -7.63 -46.59
C ARG A 86 -0.19 -6.93 -47.52
N SER A 87 0.20 -6.74 -48.77
CA SER A 87 -0.72 -6.28 -49.82
C SER A 87 -1.85 -7.29 -50.01
N GLU A 88 -3.10 -6.84 -50.21
CA GLU A 88 -4.26 -7.72 -50.40
C GLU A 88 -4.30 -8.46 -51.76
N GLY A 89 -3.24 -8.35 -52.58
CA GLY A 89 -3.08 -9.09 -53.84
C GLY A 89 -2.30 -10.42 -53.68
N LYS A 90 -2.10 -11.15 -54.79
CA LYS A 90 -1.28 -12.39 -54.86
C LYS A 90 0.22 -12.19 -54.58
N SER A 91 0.65 -11.02 -54.14
CA SER A 91 2.06 -10.70 -53.95
C SER A 91 2.46 -10.84 -52.48
N THR A 92 3.65 -11.34 -52.23
CA THR A 92 4.28 -11.36 -50.89
C THR A 92 4.77 -9.96 -50.46
N LEU A 93 4.37 -8.89 -51.17
CA LEU A 93 4.89 -7.54 -50.93
C LEU A 93 4.22 -6.89 -49.71
N LEU A 94 4.97 -5.99 -49.08
CA LEU A 94 4.50 -5.20 -47.95
C LEU A 94 3.59 -4.07 -48.44
N TYR A 95 2.54 -3.77 -47.67
CA TYR A 95 1.70 -2.60 -47.88
C TYR A 95 2.31 -1.38 -47.18
N LEU A 96 2.73 -0.38 -47.97
CA LEU A 96 3.54 0.75 -47.50
C LEU A 96 2.86 2.11 -47.57
N ASP A 97 1.71 2.25 -48.25
CA ASP A 97 1.08 3.56 -48.54
C ASP A 97 0.78 4.39 -47.27
N ASP A 98 0.41 3.74 -46.18
CA ASP A 98 0.08 4.32 -44.86
C ASP A 98 1.16 4.02 -43.79
N LYS A 99 2.35 3.55 -44.19
CA LYS A 99 3.42 3.16 -43.26
C LYS A 99 3.74 4.24 -42.25
N GLU A 100 3.92 5.48 -42.71
CA GLU A 100 4.32 6.60 -41.86
C GLU A 100 3.26 6.92 -40.81
N GLN A 101 1.98 6.93 -41.22
CA GLN A 101 0.86 7.15 -40.32
C GLN A 101 0.77 6.04 -39.25
N ARG A 102 0.92 4.76 -39.63
CA ARG A 102 0.92 3.64 -38.69
C ARG A 102 2.07 3.72 -37.68
N LEU A 103 3.27 4.05 -38.15
CA LEU A 103 4.43 4.23 -37.28
C LEU A 103 4.20 5.36 -36.29
N ASN A 104 3.73 6.52 -36.76
CA ASN A 104 3.43 7.66 -35.89
C ASN A 104 2.36 7.32 -34.84
N ASN A 105 1.31 6.59 -35.22
CA ASN A 105 0.28 6.13 -34.28
C ASN A 105 0.87 5.18 -33.24
N ARG A 106 1.69 4.20 -33.65
CA ARG A 106 2.35 3.30 -32.69
C ARG A 106 3.28 4.05 -31.75
N TYR A 107 4.07 5.00 -32.25
CA TYR A 107 4.96 5.79 -31.39
C TYR A 107 4.18 6.60 -30.37
N LYS A 108 3.03 7.18 -30.75
CA LYS A 108 2.13 7.86 -29.80
C LYS A 108 1.60 6.89 -28.73
N GLU A 109 1.12 5.71 -29.13
CA GLU A 109 0.66 4.69 -28.18
C GLU A 109 1.76 4.26 -27.20
N LEU A 110 2.99 4.05 -27.71
CA LEU A 110 4.14 3.69 -26.89
C LEU A 110 4.51 4.81 -25.90
N ASP A 111 4.52 6.07 -26.35
CA ASP A 111 4.78 7.23 -25.50
C ASP A 111 3.72 7.38 -24.40
N GLU A 112 2.44 7.27 -24.75
CA GLU A 112 1.33 7.33 -23.79
C GLU A 112 1.40 6.21 -22.75
N THR A 113 1.70 4.99 -23.17
CA THR A 113 1.87 3.88 -22.24
C THR A 113 3.14 4.02 -21.40
N GLY A 114 4.24 4.54 -21.96
CA GLY A 114 5.44 4.87 -21.18
C GLY A 114 5.12 5.86 -20.05
N LYS A 115 4.34 6.91 -20.34
CA LYS A 115 3.85 7.85 -19.32
C LYS A 115 2.99 7.17 -18.25
N LYS A 116 2.10 6.24 -18.65
CA LYS A 116 1.28 5.46 -17.71
C LYS A 116 2.14 4.58 -16.80
N ILE A 117 3.14 3.88 -17.36
CA ILE A 117 4.06 3.03 -16.58
C ILE A 117 4.84 3.87 -15.56
N THR A 118 5.40 5.01 -15.98
CA THR A 118 6.07 5.93 -15.07
C THR A 118 5.13 6.45 -13.97
N GLY A 119 3.87 6.72 -14.30
CA GLY A 119 2.83 7.07 -13.33
C GLY A 119 2.58 5.99 -12.29
N LEU A 120 2.38 4.74 -12.73
CA LEU A 120 2.20 3.58 -11.85
C LEU A 120 3.43 3.31 -10.97
N LEU A 121 4.63 3.52 -11.51
CA LEU A 121 5.87 3.39 -10.76
C LEU A 121 5.97 4.44 -9.65
N LYS A 122 5.58 5.68 -9.94
CA LYS A 122 5.52 6.75 -8.94
C LYS A 122 4.50 6.45 -7.84
N GLU A 123 3.30 6.03 -8.23
CA GLU A 123 2.25 5.62 -7.29
C GLU A 123 2.72 4.50 -6.35
N ASN A 124 3.46 3.52 -6.89
CA ASN A 124 4.06 2.47 -6.07
C ASN A 124 5.07 3.01 -5.06
N GLY A 125 5.85 4.03 -5.41
CA GLY A 125 6.76 4.70 -4.46
C GLY A 125 6.01 5.32 -3.28
N GLU A 126 4.86 5.96 -3.56
CA GLU A 126 3.98 6.55 -2.56
C GLU A 126 3.31 5.46 -1.69
N LEU A 127 2.75 4.41 -2.31
CA LEU A 127 2.15 3.27 -1.62
C LEU A 127 3.16 2.53 -0.74
N LEU A 128 4.39 2.32 -1.20
CA LEU A 128 5.42 1.64 -0.43
C LEU A 128 6.06 2.55 0.62
N LYS A 129 5.68 3.84 0.68
CA LYS A 129 6.24 4.86 1.59
C LYS A 129 7.78 4.91 1.46
N VAL A 130 8.28 5.01 0.24
CA VAL A 130 9.72 5.10 -0.04
C VAL A 130 10.26 6.44 0.50
N GLU A 131 11.05 6.38 1.57
CA GLU A 131 11.67 7.57 2.16
C GLU A 131 12.87 8.07 1.35
N ASN A 132 13.64 7.13 0.77
CA ASN A 132 14.80 7.42 -0.04
C ASN A 132 14.75 6.66 -1.38
N TYR A 133 14.47 7.40 -2.46
CA TYR A 133 14.44 6.87 -3.83
C TYR A 133 15.83 6.51 -4.37
N ASP A 134 16.92 6.91 -3.70
CA ASP A 134 18.27 6.49 -4.06
C ASP A 134 18.72 5.20 -3.34
N SER A 135 17.86 4.64 -2.48
CA SER A 135 18.16 3.38 -1.79
C SER A 135 18.28 2.20 -2.76
N ASP A 136 19.18 1.27 -2.44
CA ASP A 136 19.38 0.06 -3.24
C ASP A 136 18.09 -0.77 -3.35
N ALA A 137 17.26 -0.78 -2.30
CA ALA A 137 15.98 -1.47 -2.31
C ALA A 137 15.02 -0.90 -3.38
N TRP A 138 14.91 0.43 -3.48
CA TRP A 138 14.08 1.06 -4.51
C TRP A 138 14.68 0.88 -5.90
N LYS A 139 16.00 1.03 -6.06
CA LYS A 139 16.68 0.79 -7.34
C LYS A 139 16.45 -0.62 -7.85
N ASN A 140 16.60 -1.63 -7.00
CA ASN A 140 16.30 -3.02 -7.34
C ASN A 140 14.83 -3.22 -7.77
N TYR A 141 13.89 -2.50 -7.15
CA TYR A 141 12.49 -2.53 -7.55
C TYR A 141 12.25 -1.89 -8.92
N VAL A 142 12.88 -0.74 -9.18
CA VAL A 142 12.83 -0.08 -10.50
C VAL A 142 13.46 -0.96 -11.56
N ASP A 143 14.61 -1.57 -11.28
CA ASP A 143 15.29 -2.49 -12.18
C ASP A 143 14.40 -3.71 -12.51
N TYR A 144 13.68 -4.25 -11.52
CA TYR A 144 12.69 -5.30 -11.75
C TYR A 144 11.60 -4.88 -12.75
N VAL A 145 11.06 -3.67 -12.61
CA VAL A 145 10.06 -3.12 -13.54
C VAL A 145 10.68 -2.87 -14.92
N ASP A 146 11.91 -2.36 -14.97
CA ASP A 146 12.65 -2.14 -16.21
C ASP A 146 12.86 -3.44 -17.00
N GLN A 147 13.27 -4.52 -16.33
CA GLN A 147 13.40 -5.84 -16.97
C GLN A 147 12.07 -6.33 -17.58
N MET A 148 10.95 -6.09 -16.91
CA MET A 148 9.63 -6.43 -17.44
C MET A 148 9.27 -5.62 -18.70
N VAL A 149 9.60 -4.32 -18.71
CA VAL A 149 9.41 -3.45 -19.88
C VAL A 149 10.33 -3.86 -21.03
N LEU A 150 11.59 -4.15 -20.74
CA LEU A 150 12.59 -4.59 -21.71
C LEU A 150 12.17 -5.90 -22.39
N GLU A 151 11.65 -6.87 -21.64
CA GLU A 151 11.13 -8.11 -22.20
C GLU A 151 9.90 -7.86 -23.10
N GLY A 152 9.02 -6.92 -22.72
CA GLY A 152 7.91 -6.50 -23.58
C GLY A 152 8.40 -5.94 -24.93
N PHE A 153 9.39 -5.04 -24.91
CA PHE A 153 9.99 -4.51 -26.14
C PHE A 153 10.64 -5.60 -27.01
N ARG A 154 11.35 -6.54 -26.38
CA ARG A 154 11.96 -7.67 -27.07
C ARG A 154 10.92 -8.50 -27.83
N LYS A 155 9.75 -8.76 -27.23
CA LYS A 155 8.65 -9.47 -27.89
C LYS A 155 8.05 -8.68 -29.05
N ILE A 156 7.85 -7.37 -28.89
CA ILE A 156 7.36 -6.50 -29.97
C ILE A 156 8.33 -6.54 -31.17
N ILE A 157 9.62 -6.38 -30.92
CA ILE A 157 10.64 -6.43 -31.97
C ILE A 157 10.64 -7.82 -32.64
N ASN A 158 10.61 -8.89 -31.85
CA ASN A 158 10.57 -10.25 -32.36
C ASN A 158 9.36 -10.49 -33.28
N CYS A 159 8.15 -10.10 -32.87
CA CYS A 159 6.94 -10.21 -33.67
C CYS A 159 7.07 -9.51 -35.03
N ASN A 160 7.61 -8.29 -35.03
CA ASN A 160 7.84 -7.53 -36.25
C ASN A 160 8.90 -8.17 -37.16
N LEU A 161 10.01 -8.68 -36.60
CA LEU A 161 11.04 -9.36 -37.37
C LEU A 161 10.52 -10.68 -37.95
N MET A 162 9.79 -11.46 -37.16
CA MET A 162 9.18 -12.71 -37.61
C MET A 162 8.17 -12.49 -38.74
N PHE A 163 7.46 -11.35 -38.73
CA PHE A 163 6.59 -10.97 -39.83
C PHE A 163 7.34 -10.75 -41.14
N PHE A 164 8.57 -10.25 -41.11
CA PHE A 164 9.39 -10.10 -42.32
C PHE A 164 9.97 -11.42 -42.84
N LEU A 165 10.26 -12.36 -41.94
CA LEU A 165 10.89 -13.64 -42.26
C LEU A 165 9.91 -14.71 -42.74
N ARG A 166 8.61 -14.53 -42.51
CA ARG A 166 7.53 -15.38 -43.05
C ARG A 166 6.97 -14.79 -44.33
#